data_AF-A0A261BLZ8-F1
#
_entry.id   AF-A0A261BLZ8-F1
#
_cell.length_a   1.000
_cell.length_b   1.000
_cell.length_c   1.000
_cell.angle_alpha   90.00
_cell.angle_beta   90.00
_cell.angle_gamma   90.00
#
_symmetry.space_group_name_H-M   'P 1'
#
loop_
_entity.id
_entity.type
_entity.pdbx_description
1 polymer ?
#
loop_
_entity_poly.entity_id
_entity_poly.type
_entity_poly.pdbx_seq_one_letter_code
_entity_poly.pdbx_strand_id
1 'polypeptide(L)'
;MLGHNQNVVYQVNTYYNEKVQHRKARVTKTVHRIGKVVQDILKEVEAQEPRFINTLSETSTGRLDGVVVHSPSEYEAVLYLNQMGVFNFVDDGTIQGCAVLKLSDGRKRSMSLWVEFITASGYLSARKIRHRFQNIVAQVLQTPQFSEYCKLLQDNTDVRVRIDDKYTVQITCAFRCNGIWPRSASHWPIAGLPWPNAALANQTKAEGFDLTSRETAITHQNNPNKQASTMEADAWAMKMHGAENMLLTGGRRKTLSILKCLRDAHMDFPGTPVTNYILKTLVLYECEKHCSEYEWEDTNIGDRLIGVLLQLVSCLQCRRCAHYFLPSLDLLRSKPVHSIEHSAQLAWHLVRKLMIDPNALQTL
;
A
#
# COMPACT_ATOMS: atom_id res chain seq x y z
N MET A 1 31.98 9.60 -3.63
CA MET A 1 30.52 9.34 -3.67
C MET A 1 29.80 10.66 -3.52
N LEU A 2 28.61 10.81 -4.11
CA LEU A 2 27.93 12.11 -4.30
C LEU A 2 27.47 12.74 -2.97
N GLY A 3 27.41 11.97 -1.86
CA GLY A 3 27.01 12.44 -0.52
C GLY A 3 27.97 13.40 0.20
N HIS A 4 29.10 13.78 -0.39
CA HIS A 4 30.01 14.77 0.20
C HIS A 4 30.16 16.05 -0.63
N ASN A 5 29.48 16.12 -1.77
CA ASN A 5 29.48 17.33 -2.59
C ASN A 5 28.41 18.29 -2.04
N GLN A 6 28.83 19.43 -1.49
CA GLN A 6 27.92 20.46 -0.97
C GLN A 6 26.86 20.89 -1.98
N ASN A 7 27.18 20.86 -3.29
CA ASN A 7 26.21 21.14 -4.33
C ASN A 7 25.08 20.10 -4.34
N VAL A 8 25.38 18.79 -4.25
CA VAL A 8 24.36 17.73 -4.26
C VAL A 8 23.40 17.86 -3.06
N VAL A 9 23.94 18.15 -1.88
CA VAL A 9 23.12 18.38 -0.67
C VAL A 9 22.19 19.58 -0.87
N TYR A 10 22.71 20.68 -1.42
CA TYR A 10 21.92 21.84 -1.79
C TYR A 10 20.81 21.48 -2.78
N GLN A 11 21.14 20.75 -3.85
CA GLN A 11 20.16 20.34 -4.86
C GLN A 11 19.05 19.44 -4.29
N VAL A 12 19.41 18.47 -3.44
CA VAL A 12 18.44 17.59 -2.77
C VAL A 12 17.48 18.41 -1.90
N ASN A 13 18.00 19.37 -1.15
CA ASN A 13 17.21 20.23 -0.29
C ASN A 13 16.29 21.16 -1.10
N THR A 14 16.80 21.77 -2.17
CA THR A 14 16.02 22.61 -3.07
C THR A 14 14.90 21.82 -3.75
N TYR A 15 15.21 20.64 -4.32
CA TYR A 15 14.20 19.77 -4.93
C TYR A 15 13.12 19.35 -3.92
N TYR A 16 13.51 19.06 -2.67
CA TYR A 16 12.57 18.74 -1.62
C TYR A 16 11.66 19.93 -1.29
N ASN A 17 12.23 21.13 -1.09
CA ASN A 17 11.47 22.31 -0.69
C ASN A 17 10.57 22.86 -1.81
N GLU A 18 10.92 22.65 -3.07
CA GLU A 18 10.15 23.15 -4.21
C GLU A 18 9.22 22.07 -4.76
N LYS A 19 9.78 21.02 -5.37
CA LYS A 19 9.02 20.01 -6.12
C LYS A 19 8.26 19.09 -5.18
N VAL A 20 8.91 18.59 -4.13
CA VAL A 20 8.27 17.66 -3.19
C VAL A 20 7.21 18.36 -2.34
N GLN A 21 7.44 19.59 -1.86
CA GLN A 21 6.40 20.32 -1.14
C GLN A 21 5.22 20.68 -2.04
N HIS A 22 5.46 21.13 -3.27
CA HIS A 22 4.38 21.39 -4.23
C HIS A 22 3.55 20.12 -4.50
N ARG A 23 4.23 18.98 -4.71
CA ARG A 23 3.56 17.68 -4.83
C ARG A 23 2.73 17.35 -3.59
N LYS A 24 3.27 17.52 -2.39
CA LYS A 24 2.56 17.26 -1.12
C LYS A 24 1.32 18.14 -1.01
N ALA A 25 1.42 19.44 -1.24
CA ALA A 25 0.29 20.36 -1.19
C ALA A 25 -0.81 19.95 -2.18
N ARG A 26 -0.44 19.61 -3.42
CA ARG A 26 -1.39 19.13 -4.43
C ARG A 26 -2.07 17.82 -4.02
N VAL A 27 -1.29 16.84 -3.56
CA VAL A 27 -1.82 15.55 -3.09
C VAL A 27 -2.75 15.74 -1.90
N THR A 28 -2.38 16.58 -0.93
CA THR A 28 -3.21 16.90 0.23
C THR A 28 -4.56 17.48 -0.21
N LYS A 29 -4.58 18.47 -1.11
CA LYS A 29 -5.83 19.04 -1.64
C LYS A 29 -6.71 17.97 -2.31
N THR A 30 -6.10 17.09 -3.10
CA THR A 30 -6.84 16.00 -3.75
C THR A 30 -7.37 14.97 -2.75
N VAL A 31 -6.57 14.60 -1.75
CA VAL A 31 -6.97 13.64 -0.69
C VAL A 31 -8.16 14.17 0.11
N HIS A 32 -8.20 15.46 0.46
CA HIS A 32 -9.36 16.04 1.16
C HIS A 32 -10.63 15.96 0.31
N ARG A 33 -10.51 16.30 -0.98
CA ARG A 33 -11.65 16.22 -1.91
C ARG A 33 -12.18 14.79 -2.05
N ILE A 34 -11.27 13.84 -2.31
CA ILE A 34 -11.61 12.41 -2.44
C ILE A 34 -12.17 11.88 -1.13
N GLY A 35 -11.55 12.22 0.00
CA GLY A 35 -11.97 11.83 1.34
C GLY A 35 -13.42 12.21 1.59
N LYS A 36 -13.80 13.46 1.29
CA LYS A 36 -15.18 13.92 1.44
C LYS A 36 -16.17 13.11 0.59
N VAL A 37 -15.86 12.87 -0.68
CA VAL A 37 -16.72 12.05 -1.56
C VAL A 37 -16.88 10.63 -1.01
N VAL A 38 -15.79 10.02 -0.52
CA VAL A 38 -15.85 8.68 0.08
C VAL A 38 -16.67 8.68 1.38
N GLN A 39 -16.53 9.70 2.23
CA GLN A 39 -17.33 9.83 3.45
C GLN A 39 -18.82 9.96 3.13
N ASP A 40 -19.18 10.75 2.10
CA ASP A 40 -20.56 10.90 1.65
C ASP A 40 -21.13 9.57 1.10
N ILE A 41 -20.34 8.83 0.31
CA ILE A 41 -20.73 7.49 -0.16
C ILE A 41 -20.94 6.55 1.04
N LEU A 42 -20.00 6.51 1.98
CA LEU A 42 -20.06 5.60 3.14
C LEU A 42 -21.23 5.91 4.06
N LYS A 43 -21.64 7.18 4.16
CA LYS A 43 -22.84 7.58 4.91
C LYS A 43 -24.12 6.94 4.32
N GLU A 44 -24.27 6.98 3.00
CA GLU A 44 -25.42 6.34 2.33
C GLU A 44 -25.34 4.81 2.35
N VAL A 45 -24.13 4.25 2.31
CA VAL A 45 -23.92 2.80 2.55
C VAL A 45 -24.37 2.43 3.95
N GLU A 46 -23.96 3.17 4.98
CA GLU A 46 -24.29 2.91 6.38
C GLU A 46 -25.82 2.99 6.62
N ALA A 47 -26.51 3.91 5.93
CA ALA A 47 -27.96 3.99 5.98
C ALA A 47 -28.66 2.72 5.46
N GLN A 48 -28.05 2.01 4.51
CA GLN A 48 -28.56 0.73 3.98
C GLN A 48 -28.05 -0.49 4.76
N GLU A 49 -26.85 -0.41 5.31
CA GLU A 49 -26.17 -1.49 6.02
C GLU A 49 -25.33 -0.92 7.18
N PRO A 50 -25.91 -0.81 8.40
CA PRO A 50 -25.29 -0.12 9.54
C PRO A 50 -23.97 -0.73 10.04
N ARG A 51 -23.56 -1.88 9.50
CA ARG A 51 -22.28 -2.53 9.84
C ARG A 51 -21.09 -1.93 9.09
N PHE A 52 -21.31 -1.22 7.99
CA PHE A 52 -20.27 -0.55 7.20
C PHE A 52 -20.11 0.91 7.62
N ILE A 53 -19.72 1.11 8.88
CA ILE A 53 -19.58 2.43 9.51
C ILE A 53 -18.37 3.16 8.95
N ASN A 54 -18.54 4.41 8.56
CA ASN A 54 -17.43 5.24 8.10
C ASN A 54 -16.37 5.43 9.21
N THR A 55 -15.14 4.99 8.95
CA THR A 55 -14.00 5.11 9.88
C THR A 55 -12.95 6.13 9.43
N LEU A 56 -13.18 6.82 8.31
CA LEU A 56 -12.27 7.85 7.83
C LEU A 56 -12.38 9.09 8.72
N SER A 57 -11.29 9.42 9.39
CA SER A 57 -11.21 10.57 10.29
C SER A 57 -10.06 11.50 9.91
N GLU A 58 -10.24 12.80 10.15
CA GLU A 58 -9.18 13.78 9.99
C GLU A 58 -8.37 13.87 11.28
N THR A 59 -7.06 13.70 11.17
CA THR A 59 -6.13 13.89 12.29
C THR A 59 -5.96 15.37 12.60
N SER A 60 -5.46 15.68 13.81
CA SER A 60 -5.10 17.05 14.21
C SER A 60 -4.12 17.75 13.27
N THR A 61 -3.41 17.00 12.41
CA THR A 61 -2.46 17.51 11.42
C THR A 61 -3.09 17.79 10.04
N GLY A 62 -4.41 17.64 9.89
CA GLY A 62 -5.11 17.79 8.61
C GLY A 62 -4.84 16.63 7.64
N ARG A 63 -4.38 15.47 8.13
CA ARG A 63 -4.24 14.25 7.34
C ARG A 63 -5.48 13.39 7.56
N LEU A 64 -6.09 12.92 6.48
CA LEU A 64 -7.15 11.91 6.55
C LEU A 64 -6.54 10.53 6.84
N ASP A 65 -6.84 9.98 8.01
CA ASP A 65 -6.48 8.61 8.35
C ASP A 65 -7.32 7.62 7.54
N GLY A 66 -6.73 6.47 7.20
CA GLY A 66 -7.35 5.48 6.33
C GLY A 66 -7.24 5.76 4.83
N VAL A 67 -6.67 6.89 4.38
CA VAL A 67 -6.39 7.14 2.95
C VAL A 67 -4.93 6.93 2.58
N VAL A 68 -4.70 6.07 1.58
CA VAL A 68 -3.40 5.74 1.01
C VAL A 68 -3.30 6.29 -0.40
N VAL A 69 -2.16 6.93 -0.71
CA VAL A 69 -1.87 7.52 -2.03
C VAL A 69 -1.00 6.57 -2.84
N HIS A 70 -1.56 5.98 -3.89
CA HIS A 70 -0.83 5.09 -4.79
C HIS A 70 -0.14 5.87 -5.91
N SER A 71 -0.86 6.80 -6.54
CA SER A 71 -0.35 7.70 -7.59
C SER A 71 -1.03 9.09 -7.48
N PRO A 72 -0.74 10.06 -8.37
CA PRO A 72 -1.44 11.34 -8.41
C PRO A 72 -2.94 11.22 -8.78
N SER A 73 -3.35 10.08 -9.34
CA SER A 73 -4.71 9.80 -9.77
C SER A 73 -5.35 8.58 -9.09
N GLU A 74 -4.57 7.76 -8.40
CA GLU A 74 -5.02 6.52 -7.76
C GLU A 74 -4.84 6.54 -6.25
N TYR A 75 -5.92 6.22 -5.55
CA TYR A 75 -6.04 6.30 -4.10
C TYR A 75 -6.72 5.05 -3.57
N GLU A 76 -6.54 4.82 -2.27
CA GLU A 76 -7.26 3.79 -1.54
C GLU A 76 -7.77 4.35 -0.22
N ALA A 77 -9.05 4.13 0.07
CA ALA A 77 -9.67 4.39 1.34
C ALA A 77 -9.92 3.05 2.05
N VAL A 78 -9.37 2.90 3.25
CA VAL A 78 -9.52 1.69 4.07
C VAL A 78 -10.70 1.88 5.01
N LEU A 79 -11.74 1.08 4.82
CA LEU A 79 -12.90 1.01 5.68
C LEU A 79 -12.65 -0.06 6.75
N TYR A 80 -12.29 0.36 7.96
CA TYR A 80 -12.14 -0.56 9.07
C TYR A 80 -13.50 -1.03 9.57
N LEU A 81 -13.69 -2.34 9.54
CA LEU A 81 -14.85 -3.02 10.09
C LEU A 81 -14.72 -3.12 11.61
N ASN A 82 -15.84 -3.35 12.29
CA ASN A 82 -15.86 -3.70 13.71
C ASN A 82 -14.92 -4.87 14.01
N GLN A 83 -14.44 -4.97 15.25
CA GLN A 83 -13.44 -5.99 15.63
C GLN A 83 -13.83 -7.41 15.16
N MET A 84 -12.83 -8.19 14.77
CA MET A 84 -13.03 -9.56 14.27
C MET A 84 -13.70 -10.49 15.31
N GLY A 85 -13.67 -10.16 16.59
CA GLY A 85 -14.46 -10.83 17.62
C GLY A 85 -14.09 -12.31 17.81
N VAL A 86 -14.96 -13.21 17.36
CA VAL A 86 -14.87 -14.67 17.63
C VAL A 86 -13.97 -15.44 16.66
N PHE A 87 -13.35 -14.77 15.70
CA PHE A 87 -12.43 -15.37 14.73
C PHE A 87 -10.98 -15.38 15.24
N ASN A 88 -10.31 -16.49 15.01
CA ASN A 88 -8.87 -16.62 15.10
C ASN A 88 -8.24 -16.23 13.76
N PHE A 89 -7.18 -15.44 13.84
CA PHE A 89 -6.25 -15.24 12.74
C PHE A 89 -5.40 -16.50 12.53
N VAL A 90 -5.34 -16.98 11.28
CA VAL A 90 -4.54 -18.15 10.89
C VAL A 90 -3.66 -17.79 9.70
N ASP A 91 -2.36 -17.82 9.93
CA ASP A 91 -1.30 -17.65 8.92
C ASP A 91 -0.37 -18.86 8.99
N ASP A 92 -0.56 -19.79 8.06
CA ASP A 92 0.26 -20.98 7.87
C ASP A 92 1.20 -20.88 6.66
N GLY A 93 1.22 -19.72 5.97
CA GLY A 93 2.03 -19.48 4.79
C GLY A 93 1.56 -20.16 3.50
N THR A 94 0.40 -20.83 3.51
CA THR A 94 -0.13 -21.51 2.31
C THR A 94 -0.51 -20.54 1.20
N ILE A 95 -1.09 -19.39 1.55
CA ILE A 95 -1.49 -18.35 0.61
C ILE A 95 -0.54 -17.16 0.78
N GLN A 96 0.32 -16.92 -0.21
CA GLN A 96 1.35 -15.90 -0.13
C GLN A 96 0.74 -14.50 0.11
N GLY A 97 1.17 -13.85 1.18
CA GLY A 97 0.71 -12.50 1.54
C GLY A 97 -0.74 -12.43 2.04
N CYS A 98 -1.38 -13.57 2.30
CA CYS A 98 -2.75 -13.64 2.79
C CYS A 98 -2.85 -14.49 4.05
N ALA A 99 -3.95 -14.32 4.77
CA ALA A 99 -4.31 -15.14 5.91
C ALA A 99 -5.82 -15.42 5.90
N VAL A 100 -6.25 -16.34 6.75
CA VAL A 100 -7.68 -16.66 6.90
C VAL A 100 -8.16 -16.37 8.31
N LEU A 101 -9.44 -16.03 8.42
CA LEU A 101 -10.14 -15.82 9.69
C LEU A 101 -11.06 -17.01 9.92
N LYS A 102 -10.80 -17.81 10.95
CA LYS A 102 -11.55 -19.04 11.27
C LYS A 102 -12.24 -18.94 12.61
N LEU A 103 -13.48 -19.41 12.72
CA LEU A 103 -14.17 -19.46 14.01
C LEU A 103 -13.33 -20.19 15.06
N SER A 104 -13.19 -19.58 16.24
CA SER A 104 -12.56 -20.21 17.40
C SER A 104 -13.37 -21.39 17.93
N ASP A 105 -14.70 -21.30 17.85
CA ASP A 105 -15.66 -22.34 18.22
C ASP A 105 -16.90 -22.20 17.33
N GLY A 106 -17.36 -23.32 16.75
CA GLY A 106 -18.55 -23.34 15.88
C GLY A 106 -19.82 -22.86 16.57
N ARG A 107 -19.93 -23.00 17.90
CA ARG A 107 -21.07 -22.51 18.69
C ARG A 107 -21.16 -20.99 18.73
N LYS A 108 -20.05 -20.29 18.50
CA LYS A 108 -19.99 -18.82 18.46
C LYS A 108 -20.40 -18.25 17.10
N ARG A 109 -20.79 -19.09 16.13
CA ARG A 109 -21.17 -18.66 14.78
C ARG A 109 -22.29 -17.60 14.80
N SER A 110 -23.36 -17.85 15.57
CA SER A 110 -24.49 -16.95 15.70
C SER A 110 -24.18 -15.66 16.46
N MET A 111 -23.07 -15.62 17.21
CA MET A 111 -22.59 -14.42 17.90
C MET A 111 -21.81 -13.47 16.97
N SER A 112 -21.45 -13.91 15.77
CA SER A 112 -20.71 -13.08 14.83
C SER A 112 -21.63 -12.06 14.15
N LEU A 113 -21.17 -10.81 14.09
CA LEU A 113 -21.81 -9.74 13.31
C LEU A 113 -21.88 -10.04 11.80
N TRP A 114 -21.03 -10.97 11.35
CA TRP A 114 -20.80 -11.29 9.94
C TRP A 114 -21.25 -12.72 9.59
N VAL A 115 -22.24 -13.24 10.32
CA VAL A 115 -22.65 -14.65 10.31
C VAL A 115 -22.96 -15.20 8.91
N GLU A 116 -23.57 -14.40 8.05
CA GLU A 116 -23.94 -14.77 6.68
C GLU A 116 -22.74 -14.91 5.74
N PHE A 117 -21.61 -14.32 6.11
CA PHE A 117 -20.35 -14.39 5.34
C PHE A 117 -19.45 -15.53 5.79
N ILE A 118 -19.86 -16.29 6.81
CA ILE A 118 -19.13 -17.47 7.29
C ILE A 118 -19.45 -18.67 6.39
N THR A 119 -18.42 -19.26 5.82
CA THR A 119 -18.50 -20.50 5.03
C THR A 119 -18.96 -21.69 5.87
N ALA A 120 -19.40 -22.78 5.23
CA ALA A 120 -19.75 -24.02 5.95
C ALA A 120 -18.59 -24.56 6.80
N SER A 121 -17.35 -24.37 6.33
CA SER A 121 -16.12 -24.76 7.02
C SER A 121 -15.67 -23.79 8.13
N GLY A 122 -16.44 -22.73 8.40
CA GLY A 122 -16.20 -21.81 9.51
C GLY A 122 -15.22 -20.66 9.22
N TYR A 123 -14.85 -20.42 7.95
CA TYR A 123 -14.03 -19.27 7.55
C TYR A 123 -14.88 -18.05 7.23
N LEU A 124 -14.45 -16.87 7.68
CA LEU A 124 -15.04 -15.60 7.27
C LEU A 124 -14.54 -15.19 5.87
N SER A 125 -15.43 -15.19 4.89
CA SER A 125 -15.08 -14.94 3.49
C SER A 125 -14.87 -13.44 3.20
N ALA A 126 -13.63 -13.07 2.86
CA ALA A 126 -13.30 -11.74 2.36
C ALA A 126 -14.11 -11.40 1.09
N ARG A 127 -14.18 -12.35 0.13
CA ARG A 127 -14.92 -12.20 -1.12
C ARG A 127 -16.40 -11.89 -0.90
N LYS A 128 -17.09 -12.64 -0.03
CA LYS A 128 -18.53 -12.44 0.21
C LYS A 128 -18.81 -11.07 0.84
N ILE A 129 -17.97 -10.63 1.79
CA ILE A 129 -18.07 -9.27 2.36
C ILE A 129 -17.88 -8.22 1.26
N ARG A 130 -16.82 -8.36 0.44
CA ARG A 130 -16.53 -7.41 -0.65
C ARG A 130 -17.66 -7.34 -1.67
N HIS A 131 -18.20 -8.48 -2.07
CA HIS A 131 -19.32 -8.54 -3.01
C HIS A 131 -20.59 -7.88 -2.45
N ARG A 132 -20.91 -8.13 -1.16
CA ARG A 132 -22.03 -7.44 -0.51
C ARG A 132 -21.80 -5.93 -0.48
N PHE A 133 -20.61 -5.49 -0.08
CA PHE A 133 -20.25 -4.09 -0.02
C PHE A 133 -20.28 -3.42 -1.40
N GLN A 134 -19.76 -4.09 -2.44
CA GLN A 134 -19.79 -3.64 -3.83
C GLN A 134 -21.22 -3.40 -4.32
N ASN A 135 -22.15 -4.31 -4.03
CA ASN A 135 -23.55 -4.18 -4.46
C ASN A 135 -24.23 -2.96 -3.82
N ILE A 136 -23.96 -2.71 -2.53
CA ILE A 136 -24.51 -1.54 -1.83
C ILE A 136 -23.91 -0.26 -2.42
N VAL A 137 -22.59 -0.21 -2.62
CA VAL A 137 -21.93 0.95 -3.25
C VAL A 137 -22.45 1.17 -4.67
N ALA A 138 -22.67 0.11 -5.46
CA ALA A 138 -23.25 0.22 -6.80
C ALA A 138 -24.63 0.90 -6.77
N GLN A 139 -25.49 0.53 -5.80
CA GLN A 139 -26.81 1.14 -5.61
C GLN A 139 -26.70 2.60 -5.19
N VAL A 140 -25.81 2.93 -4.23
CA VAL A 140 -25.56 4.30 -3.79
C VAL A 140 -25.11 5.18 -4.96
N LEU A 141 -24.20 4.69 -5.80
CA LEU A 141 -23.68 5.44 -6.95
C LEU A 141 -24.69 5.67 -8.08
N GLN A 142 -25.82 4.94 -8.10
CA GLN A 142 -26.92 5.17 -9.04
C GLN A 142 -27.84 6.34 -8.62
N THR A 143 -27.72 6.83 -7.38
CA THR A 143 -28.54 7.95 -6.90
C THR A 143 -28.13 9.27 -7.58
N PRO A 144 -29.07 10.24 -7.73
CA PRO A 144 -28.76 11.54 -8.35
C PRO A 144 -27.63 12.32 -7.68
N GLN A 145 -27.36 12.06 -6.40
CA GLN A 145 -26.29 12.70 -5.64
C GLN A 145 -24.88 12.38 -6.17
N PHE A 146 -24.69 11.20 -6.80
CA PHE A 146 -23.38 10.71 -7.20
C PHE A 146 -23.27 10.39 -8.68
N SER A 147 -24.37 10.04 -9.34
CA SER A 147 -24.37 9.44 -10.69
C SER A 147 -23.75 10.32 -11.77
N GLU A 148 -23.72 11.64 -11.59
CA GLU A 148 -23.12 12.58 -12.55
C GLU A 148 -21.58 12.56 -12.56
N TYR A 149 -20.93 12.27 -11.43
CA TYR A 149 -19.48 12.41 -11.29
C TYR A 149 -18.78 11.21 -10.65
N CYS A 150 -19.51 10.22 -10.14
CA CYS A 150 -18.96 8.98 -9.61
C CYS A 150 -19.44 7.76 -10.43
N LYS A 151 -18.51 6.89 -10.82
CA LYS A 151 -18.81 5.65 -11.55
C LYS A 151 -18.11 4.46 -10.91
N LEU A 152 -18.83 3.37 -10.68
CA LEU A 152 -18.21 2.12 -10.26
C LEU A 152 -17.45 1.51 -11.45
N LEU A 153 -16.18 1.18 -11.25
CA LEU A 153 -15.39 0.41 -12.20
C LEU A 153 -15.68 -1.08 -12.00
N GLN A 154 -15.92 -1.79 -13.11
CA GLN A 154 -16.30 -3.21 -13.13
C GLN A 154 -15.20 -4.09 -13.74
N ASP A 155 -13.95 -3.62 -13.72
CA ASP A 155 -12.80 -4.32 -14.29
C ASP A 155 -12.29 -5.46 -13.41
N ASN A 156 -12.63 -5.46 -12.12
CA ASN A 156 -12.31 -6.54 -11.18
C ASN A 156 -13.34 -6.64 -10.03
N THR A 157 -13.06 -7.47 -9.02
CA THR A 157 -13.96 -7.66 -7.86
C THR A 157 -13.75 -6.65 -6.74
N ASP A 158 -12.83 -5.69 -6.89
CA ASP A 158 -12.61 -4.64 -5.90
C ASP A 158 -13.64 -3.51 -6.06
N VAL A 159 -13.96 -2.83 -4.95
CA VAL A 159 -14.83 -1.66 -4.98
C VAL A 159 -14.02 -0.45 -5.40
N ARG A 160 -14.02 -0.14 -6.71
CA ARG A 160 -13.28 0.97 -7.29
C ARG A 160 -14.22 2.02 -7.86
N VAL A 161 -14.12 3.24 -7.37
CA VAL A 161 -14.94 4.38 -7.79
C VAL A 161 -14.09 5.34 -8.60
N ARG A 162 -14.53 5.66 -9.82
CA ARG A 162 -14.00 6.74 -10.64
C ARG A 162 -14.72 8.03 -10.26
N ILE A 163 -13.97 9.06 -9.87
CA ILE A 163 -14.49 10.37 -9.46
C ILE A 163 -14.02 11.42 -10.48
N ASP A 164 -14.97 12.19 -11.02
CA ASP A 164 -14.81 13.21 -12.07
C ASP A 164 -14.07 12.73 -13.32
N ASP A 165 -14.22 11.44 -13.65
CA ASP A 165 -13.46 10.76 -14.71
C ASP A 165 -11.92 10.90 -14.60
N LYS A 166 -11.42 11.39 -13.46
CA LYS A 166 -10.02 11.76 -13.24
C LYS A 166 -9.33 10.92 -12.18
N TYR A 167 -10.00 10.67 -11.06
CA TYR A 167 -9.43 9.98 -9.91
C TYR A 167 -10.04 8.60 -9.77
N THR A 168 -9.24 7.59 -9.46
CA THR A 168 -9.74 6.27 -9.07
C THR A 168 -9.47 6.04 -7.60
N VAL A 169 -10.51 5.64 -6.87
CA VAL A 169 -10.45 5.37 -5.44
C VAL A 169 -10.94 3.97 -5.18
N GLN A 170 -10.07 3.11 -4.65
CA GLN A 170 -10.47 1.81 -4.14
C GLN A 170 -10.95 1.95 -2.70
N ILE A 171 -12.16 1.48 -2.38
CA ILE A 171 -12.66 1.42 -1.00
C ILE A 171 -12.54 -0.02 -0.51
N THR A 172 -11.65 -0.25 0.44
CA THR A 172 -11.24 -1.60 0.87
C THR A 172 -11.70 -1.85 2.30
N CYS A 173 -12.59 -2.84 2.50
CA CYS A 173 -12.95 -3.31 3.84
C CYS A 173 -11.75 -3.98 4.51
N ALA A 174 -11.53 -3.71 5.79
CA ALA A 174 -10.40 -4.26 6.52
C ALA A 174 -10.71 -4.56 7.99
N PHE A 175 -9.97 -5.52 8.57
CA PHE A 175 -9.84 -5.65 10.02
C PHE A 175 -8.45 -5.23 10.44
N ARG A 176 -8.37 -4.45 11.52
CA ARG A 176 -7.11 -4.07 12.15
C ARG A 176 -6.64 -5.17 13.11
N CYS A 177 -5.37 -5.56 13.03
CA CYS A 177 -4.75 -6.61 13.82
C CYS A 177 -3.56 -6.06 14.61
N ASN A 178 -3.84 -5.38 15.73
CA ASN A 178 -2.83 -4.80 16.61
C ASN A 178 -2.33 -5.81 17.64
N GLY A 179 -1.08 -5.67 18.11
CA GLY A 179 -0.52 -6.51 19.16
C GLY A 179 -0.25 -7.97 18.78
N ILE A 180 -0.51 -8.35 17.53
CA ILE A 180 -0.20 -9.65 16.95
C ILE A 180 0.66 -9.47 15.70
N TRP A 181 1.55 -10.43 15.45
CA TRP A 181 2.45 -10.41 14.31
C TRP A 181 2.28 -11.66 13.45
N PRO A 182 2.21 -11.55 12.10
CA PRO A 182 2.03 -12.71 11.23
C PRO A 182 3.19 -13.69 11.35
N ARG A 183 2.88 -14.99 11.29
CA ARG A 183 3.90 -16.06 11.32
C ARG A 183 4.81 -15.98 10.10
N SER A 184 4.25 -15.70 8.94
CA SER A 184 4.97 -15.50 7.68
C SER A 184 5.97 -14.33 7.74
N ALA A 185 5.75 -13.37 8.65
CA ALA A 185 6.65 -12.25 8.93
C ALA A 185 7.52 -12.43 10.18
N SER A 186 7.47 -13.59 10.86
CA SER A 186 8.16 -13.80 12.15
C SER A 186 9.68 -13.82 12.06
N HIS A 187 10.22 -14.07 10.86
CA HIS A 187 11.66 -14.02 10.57
C HIS A 187 12.24 -12.60 10.70
N TRP A 188 11.40 -11.57 10.76
CA TRP A 188 11.83 -10.19 10.92
C TRP A 188 11.84 -9.75 12.41
N PRO A 189 12.85 -8.97 12.86
CA PRO A 189 14.01 -8.49 12.10
C PRO A 189 15.03 -9.60 11.84
N ILE A 190 15.84 -9.45 10.77
CA ILE A 190 16.88 -10.41 10.41
C ILE A 190 17.96 -10.44 11.51
N ALA A 191 18.25 -11.64 12.02
CA ALA A 191 19.28 -11.83 13.04
C ALA A 191 20.65 -11.34 12.55
N GLY A 192 21.34 -10.55 13.39
CA GLY A 192 22.67 -10.01 13.10
C GLY A 192 22.67 -8.64 12.41
N LEU A 193 21.51 -8.12 11.98
CA LEU A 193 21.43 -6.74 11.51
C LEU A 193 21.23 -5.76 12.67
N PRO A 194 21.96 -4.63 12.72
CA PRO A 194 21.84 -3.65 13.80
C PRO A 194 20.62 -2.72 13.64
N TRP A 195 19.98 -2.71 12.47
CA TRP A 195 18.77 -1.94 12.21
C TRP A 195 17.57 -2.86 11.87
N PRO A 196 16.37 -2.55 12.39
CA PRO A 196 16.11 -1.56 13.44
C PRO A 196 16.64 -2.03 14.80
N ASN A 197 16.83 -1.09 15.72
CA ASN A 197 17.11 -1.46 17.11
C ASN A 197 15.91 -2.21 17.73
N ALA A 198 16.15 -2.95 18.82
CA ALA A 198 15.14 -3.80 19.44
C ALA A 198 13.87 -3.04 19.89
N ALA A 199 14.01 -1.80 20.37
CA ALA A 199 12.88 -1.00 20.80
C ALA A 199 11.95 -0.66 19.63
N LEU A 200 12.53 -0.19 18.51
CA LEU A 200 11.78 0.11 17.30
C LEU A 200 11.17 -1.15 16.66
N ALA A 201 11.88 -2.29 16.70
CA ALA A 201 11.35 -3.57 16.25
C ALA A 201 10.10 -4.00 17.05
N ASN A 202 10.15 -3.86 18.38
CA ASN A 202 9.02 -4.18 19.26
C ASN A 202 7.83 -3.25 19.02
N GLN A 203 8.06 -1.94 18.86
CA GLN A 203 7.00 -0.99 18.51
C GLN A 203 6.37 -1.31 17.15
N THR A 204 7.19 -1.68 16.16
CA THR A 204 6.73 -2.07 14.83
C THR A 204 5.85 -3.33 14.88
N LYS A 205 6.22 -4.31 15.72
CA LYS A 205 5.39 -5.52 15.93
C LYS A 205 4.11 -5.23 16.70
N ALA A 206 4.15 -4.30 17.67
CA ALA A 206 2.99 -3.89 18.45
C ALA A 206 1.95 -3.15 17.59
N GLU A 207 2.41 -2.34 16.62
CA GLU A 207 1.55 -1.69 15.61
C GLU A 207 0.75 -2.72 14.81
N GLY A 208 1.34 -3.89 14.51
CA GLY A 208 0.64 -4.99 13.86
C GLY A 208 0.44 -4.78 12.36
N PHE A 209 -0.72 -5.20 11.86
CA PHE A 209 -1.04 -5.22 10.43
C PHE A 209 -2.56 -5.14 10.18
N ASP A 210 -2.96 -4.99 8.92
CA ASP A 210 -4.36 -5.02 8.52
C ASP A 210 -4.65 -6.24 7.63
N LEU A 211 -5.83 -6.83 7.82
CA LEU A 211 -6.40 -7.83 6.95
C LEU A 211 -7.40 -7.16 6.02
N THR A 212 -7.10 -7.14 4.72
CA THR A 212 -7.89 -6.42 3.73
C THR A 212 -8.66 -7.37 2.82
N SER A 213 -9.92 -7.05 2.58
CA SER A 213 -10.71 -7.73 1.57
C SER A 213 -10.44 -7.13 0.20
N ARG A 214 -9.51 -7.74 -0.52
CA ARG A 214 -9.18 -7.35 -1.89
C ARG A 214 -8.81 -8.54 -2.73
N GLU A 215 -8.86 -8.36 -4.04
CA GLU A 215 -8.35 -9.33 -4.99
C GLU A 215 -6.82 -9.41 -4.93
N THR A 216 -6.27 -10.62 -4.90
CA THR A 216 -4.82 -10.84 -4.88
C THR A 216 -4.37 -11.35 -6.25
N ALA A 217 -3.14 -10.96 -6.66
CA ALA A 217 -2.58 -11.30 -7.97
C ALA A 217 -2.47 -12.81 -8.26
N ILE A 218 -2.58 -13.65 -7.23
CA ILE A 218 -2.63 -15.11 -7.31
C ILE A 218 -3.92 -15.58 -8.01
N THR A 219 -5.03 -14.86 -7.77
CA THR A 219 -6.36 -15.20 -8.29
C THR A 219 -6.44 -15.13 -9.82
N HIS A 220 -5.65 -14.25 -10.45
CA HIS A 220 -5.61 -14.06 -11.91
C HIS A 220 -4.73 -15.09 -12.67
N GLN A 221 -3.87 -15.84 -11.98
CA GLN A 221 -2.90 -16.74 -12.63
C GLN A 221 -3.37 -18.18 -12.80
N ASN A 222 -4.38 -18.60 -12.05
CA ASN A 222 -5.00 -19.87 -12.40
C ASN A 222 -5.72 -19.64 -13.72
N ASN A 223 -5.18 -20.27 -14.79
CA ASN A 223 -5.75 -20.46 -16.12
C ASN A 223 -7.28 -20.27 -16.06
N PRO A 224 -7.98 -19.57 -16.97
CA PRO A 224 -9.45 -19.43 -16.90
C PRO A 224 -10.22 -20.75 -16.71
N ASN A 225 -9.58 -21.90 -16.99
CA ASN A 225 -10.08 -23.26 -16.72
C ASN A 225 -9.68 -23.88 -15.35
N LYS A 226 -8.76 -23.31 -14.57
CA LYS A 226 -8.47 -23.68 -13.18
C LYS A 226 -9.13 -22.65 -12.28
N GLN A 227 -10.20 -23.05 -11.60
CA GLN A 227 -10.76 -22.24 -10.54
C GLN A 227 -9.70 -22.05 -9.44
N ALA A 228 -9.46 -20.82 -9.02
CA ALA A 228 -8.77 -20.57 -7.75
C ALA A 228 -9.48 -21.38 -6.67
N SER A 229 -8.71 -22.00 -5.77
CA SER A 229 -9.33 -22.76 -4.70
C SER A 229 -10.27 -21.83 -3.94
N THR A 230 -11.45 -22.33 -3.56
CA THR A 230 -12.46 -21.53 -2.84
C THR A 230 -11.87 -20.84 -1.61
N MET A 231 -10.85 -21.45 -0.99
CA MET A 231 -10.12 -20.92 0.15
C MET A 231 -9.22 -19.72 -0.17
N GLU A 232 -8.48 -19.73 -1.29
CA GLU A 232 -7.64 -18.59 -1.72
C GLU A 232 -8.47 -17.33 -1.96
N ALA A 233 -9.66 -17.53 -2.50
CA ALA A 233 -10.60 -16.46 -2.78
C ALA A 233 -11.25 -15.83 -1.55
N ASP A 234 -11.41 -16.64 -0.49
CA ASP A 234 -12.02 -16.23 0.77
C ASP A 234 -10.99 -15.64 1.75
N ALA A 235 -9.71 -15.70 1.40
CA ALA A 235 -8.61 -15.19 2.21
C ALA A 235 -8.52 -13.66 2.21
N TRP A 236 -7.89 -13.14 3.26
CA TRP A 236 -7.68 -11.72 3.52
C TRP A 236 -6.23 -11.36 3.22
N ALA A 237 -6.01 -10.33 2.40
CA ALA A 237 -4.66 -9.88 2.07
C ALA A 237 -4.07 -9.08 3.23
N MET A 238 -2.87 -9.45 3.66
CA MET A 238 -2.16 -8.75 4.73
C MET A 238 -1.55 -7.45 4.22
N LYS A 239 -1.70 -6.37 4.99
CA LYS A 239 -1.05 -5.08 4.74
C LYS A 239 -0.28 -4.61 5.96
N MET A 240 0.97 -4.25 5.74
CA MET A 240 1.89 -3.84 6.80
C MET A 240 2.04 -2.32 6.90
N HIS A 241 1.08 -1.54 6.41
CA HIS A 241 1.27 -0.11 6.16
C HIS A 241 1.62 0.70 7.43
N GLY A 242 0.95 0.41 8.55
CA GLY A 242 1.25 1.02 9.85
C GLY A 242 2.68 0.70 10.30
N ALA A 243 3.02 -0.59 10.37
CA ALA A 243 4.34 -1.09 10.73
C ALA A 243 5.47 -0.50 9.84
N GLU A 244 5.28 -0.43 8.53
CA GLU A 244 6.27 0.16 7.62
C GLU A 244 6.48 1.65 7.88
N ASN A 245 5.43 2.40 8.25
CA ASN A 245 5.53 3.82 8.54
C ASN A 245 6.30 4.10 9.84
N MET A 246 6.23 3.20 10.82
CA MET A 246 7.02 3.28 12.07
C MET A 246 8.52 3.27 11.78
N LEU A 247 8.95 2.50 10.78
CA LEU A 247 10.36 2.38 10.38
C LEU A 247 10.89 3.57 9.57
N LEU A 248 10.00 4.43 9.07
CA LEU A 248 10.35 5.51 8.13
C LEU A 248 10.22 6.88 8.80
N THR A 249 11.23 7.26 9.56
CA THR A 249 11.33 8.58 10.23
C THR A 249 12.49 9.40 9.66
N GLY A 250 12.53 10.71 9.97
CA GLY A 250 13.63 11.60 9.58
C GLY A 250 13.99 11.55 8.09
N GLY A 251 15.28 11.39 7.79
CA GLY A 251 15.78 11.33 6.42
C GLY A 251 15.32 10.13 5.61
N ARG A 252 14.91 9.02 6.24
CA ARG A 252 14.27 7.87 5.53
C ARG A 252 12.96 8.31 4.89
N ARG A 253 12.15 9.07 5.62
CA ARG A 253 10.88 9.64 5.12
C ARG A 253 11.09 10.72 4.07
N LYS A 254 12.13 11.54 4.23
CA LYS A 254 12.52 12.56 3.24
C LYS A 254 12.95 11.91 1.93
N THR A 255 13.82 10.89 1.99
CA THR A 255 14.27 10.07 0.85
C THR A 255 13.08 9.46 0.12
N LEU A 256 12.18 8.79 0.83
CA LEU A 256 10.96 8.25 0.22
C LEU A 256 10.14 9.36 -0.46
N SER A 257 9.96 10.52 0.17
CA SER A 257 9.17 11.61 -0.41
C SER A 257 9.75 12.12 -1.74
N ILE A 258 11.08 12.21 -1.85
CA ILE A 258 11.79 12.58 -3.08
C ILE A 258 11.59 11.50 -4.14
N LEU A 259 11.79 10.22 -3.81
CA LEU A 259 11.58 9.10 -4.72
C LEU A 259 10.16 9.07 -5.30
N LYS A 260 9.13 9.32 -4.46
CA LYS A 260 7.73 9.39 -4.92
C LYS A 260 7.51 10.51 -5.94
N CYS A 261 8.21 11.63 -5.76
CA CYS A 261 8.14 12.79 -6.65
C CYS A 261 8.83 12.51 -7.99
N LEU A 262 10.05 11.97 -7.96
CA LEU A 262 10.77 11.55 -9.15
C LEU A 262 9.98 10.51 -9.95
N ARG A 263 9.37 9.54 -9.28
CA ARG A 263 8.51 8.55 -9.94
C ARG A 263 7.31 9.20 -10.64
N ASP A 264 6.61 10.11 -9.97
CA ASP A 264 5.46 10.82 -10.58
C ASP A 264 5.84 11.63 -11.81
N ALA A 265 7.06 12.17 -11.84
CA ALA A 265 7.52 13.02 -12.94
C ALA A 265 8.13 12.21 -14.11
N HIS A 266 8.71 11.05 -13.85
CA HIS A 266 9.58 10.37 -14.83
C HIS A 266 9.27 8.89 -15.07
N MET A 267 8.42 8.27 -14.25
CA MET A 267 8.11 6.83 -14.33
C MET A 267 6.61 6.53 -14.26
N ASP A 268 5.77 7.56 -14.33
CA ASP A 268 4.32 7.43 -14.33
C ASP A 268 3.79 7.33 -15.76
N PHE A 269 3.27 6.15 -16.09
CA PHE A 269 2.63 5.87 -17.38
C PHE A 269 1.54 4.80 -17.15
N PRO A 270 0.53 4.69 -18.03
CA PRO A 270 -0.53 3.71 -17.88
C PRO A 270 0.02 2.28 -17.73
N GLY A 271 -0.31 1.63 -16.63
CA GLY A 271 0.14 0.26 -16.34
C GLY A 271 1.57 0.15 -15.79
N THR A 272 2.21 1.26 -15.40
CA THR A 272 3.55 1.22 -14.79
C THR A 272 3.59 0.26 -13.59
N PRO A 273 4.54 -0.69 -13.55
CA PRO A 273 4.70 -1.56 -12.39
C PRO A 273 5.29 -0.81 -11.18
N VAL A 274 5.94 0.35 -11.38
CA VAL A 274 6.66 1.06 -10.32
C VAL A 274 5.71 1.89 -9.47
N THR A 275 5.22 1.30 -8.39
CA THR A 275 4.34 1.97 -7.43
C THR A 275 5.11 2.69 -6.33
N ASN A 276 4.43 3.61 -5.63
CA ASN A 276 4.92 4.18 -4.37
C ASN A 276 5.26 3.13 -3.33
N TYR A 277 4.58 1.98 -3.39
CA TYR A 277 4.78 0.89 -2.47
C TYR A 277 6.11 0.18 -2.71
N ILE A 278 6.47 -0.10 -3.97
CA ILE A 278 7.79 -0.63 -4.33
C ILE A 278 8.90 0.29 -3.85
N LEU A 279 8.79 1.61 -4.08
CA LEU A 279 9.80 2.56 -3.61
C LEU A 279 9.94 2.55 -2.08
N LYS A 280 8.81 2.44 -1.36
CA LYS A 280 8.81 2.30 0.10
C LYS A 280 9.52 1.01 0.55
N THR A 281 9.20 -0.12 -0.09
CA THR A 281 9.84 -1.42 0.17
C THR A 281 11.35 -1.35 -0.05
N LEU A 282 11.80 -0.71 -1.14
CA LEU A 282 13.23 -0.58 -1.42
C LEU A 282 13.94 0.35 -0.44
N VAL A 283 13.30 1.42 0.06
CA VAL A 283 13.87 2.23 1.14
C VAL A 283 14.05 1.40 2.41
N LEU A 284 13.11 0.51 2.74
CA LEU A 284 13.24 -0.37 3.92
C LEU A 284 14.43 -1.35 3.77
N TYR A 285 14.60 -1.97 2.60
CA TYR A 285 15.80 -2.77 2.33
C TYR A 285 17.08 -1.95 2.33
N GLU A 286 17.04 -0.69 1.90
CA GLU A 286 18.21 0.18 1.95
C GLU A 286 18.60 0.54 3.39
N CYS A 287 17.63 0.58 4.33
CA CYS A 287 17.89 0.76 5.75
C CYS A 287 18.62 -0.43 6.38
N GLU A 288 18.39 -1.65 5.89
CA GLU A 288 19.16 -2.83 6.33
C GLU A 288 20.63 -2.78 5.87
N LYS A 289 20.92 -2.14 4.73
CA LYS A 289 22.28 -1.92 4.24
C LYS A 289 22.98 -0.75 4.94
N HIS A 290 22.22 0.29 5.26
CA HIS A 290 22.69 1.55 5.85
C HIS A 290 21.97 1.77 7.17
N CYS A 291 22.45 1.06 8.19
CA CYS A 291 21.75 0.93 9.46
C CYS A 291 21.87 2.17 10.35
N SER A 292 22.91 2.97 10.17
CA SER A 292 23.23 4.05 11.09
C SER A 292 22.43 5.31 10.79
N GLU A 293 22.03 6.05 11.83
CA GLU A 293 21.25 7.29 11.65
C GLU A 293 22.01 8.34 10.84
N TYR A 294 23.34 8.43 10.97
CA TYR A 294 24.15 9.38 10.20
C TYR A 294 24.02 9.17 8.68
N GLU A 295 23.82 7.92 8.22
CA GLU A 295 23.69 7.58 6.80
C GLU A 295 22.36 8.06 6.20
N TRP A 296 21.45 8.51 7.06
CA TRP A 296 20.16 9.09 6.71
C TRP A 296 20.11 10.60 7.00
N GLU A 297 21.21 11.22 7.39
CA GLU A 297 21.28 12.68 7.46
C GLU A 297 21.29 13.32 6.06
N ASP A 298 20.99 14.62 5.99
CA ASP A 298 20.78 15.35 4.74
C ASP A 298 21.96 15.27 3.76
N THR A 299 23.19 15.17 4.27
CA THR A 299 24.40 15.00 3.48
C THR A 299 24.39 13.69 2.69
N ASN A 300 23.82 12.63 3.26
CA ASN A 300 23.86 11.28 2.69
C ASN A 300 22.62 10.92 1.86
N ILE A 301 21.56 11.74 1.89
CA ILE A 301 20.31 11.46 1.16
C ILE A 301 20.56 11.27 -0.35
N GLY A 302 21.47 12.03 -0.96
CA GLY A 302 21.82 11.86 -2.38
C GLY A 302 22.30 10.43 -2.70
N ASP A 303 23.18 9.88 -1.87
CA ASP A 303 23.67 8.52 -2.01
C ASP A 303 22.55 7.48 -1.75
N ARG A 304 21.66 7.74 -0.78
CA ARG A 304 20.49 6.87 -0.52
C ARG A 304 19.52 6.83 -1.70
N LEU A 305 19.28 7.96 -2.36
CA LEU A 305 18.42 8.03 -3.56
C LEU A 305 19.00 7.17 -4.68
N ILE A 306 20.30 7.27 -4.93
CA ILE A 306 20.99 6.49 -5.97
C ILE A 306 20.96 5.00 -5.63
N GLY A 307 21.27 4.63 -4.38
CA GLY A 307 21.23 3.25 -3.92
C GLY A 307 19.86 2.59 -4.14
N VAL A 308 18.79 3.29 -3.76
CA VAL A 308 17.41 2.80 -3.97
C VAL A 308 17.06 2.69 -5.45
N LEU A 309 17.43 3.66 -6.28
CA LEU A 309 17.13 3.62 -7.73
C LEU A 309 17.93 2.54 -8.46
N LEU A 310 19.19 2.31 -8.10
CA LEU A 310 19.97 1.18 -8.63
C LEU A 310 19.36 -0.16 -8.20
N GLN A 311 18.90 -0.27 -6.95
CA GLN A 311 18.18 -1.45 -6.48
C GLN A 311 16.86 -1.65 -7.24
N LEU A 312 16.14 -0.57 -7.57
CA LEU A 312 14.94 -0.62 -8.40
C LEU A 312 15.25 -1.17 -9.80
N VAL A 313 16.31 -0.68 -10.45
CA VAL A 313 16.76 -1.19 -11.76
C VAL A 313 17.05 -2.70 -11.67
N SER A 314 17.78 -3.12 -10.64
CA SER A 314 18.08 -4.54 -10.39
C SER A 314 16.81 -5.38 -10.21
N CYS A 315 15.86 -4.93 -9.39
CA CYS A 315 14.58 -5.62 -9.18
C CYS A 315 13.76 -5.75 -10.48
N LEU A 316 13.72 -4.69 -11.30
CA LEU A 316 13.01 -4.71 -12.59
C LEU A 316 13.68 -5.66 -13.59
N GLN A 317 15.02 -5.61 -13.71
CA GLN A 317 15.78 -6.51 -14.58
C GLN A 317 15.65 -7.98 -14.17
N CYS A 318 15.68 -8.25 -12.86
CA CYS A 318 15.44 -9.59 -12.30
C CYS A 318 13.96 -9.98 -12.27
N ARG A 319 13.05 -9.08 -12.65
CA ARG A 319 11.59 -9.26 -12.62
C ARG A 319 11.07 -9.74 -11.27
N ARG A 320 11.71 -9.31 -10.18
CA ARG A 320 11.39 -9.71 -8.82
C ARG A 320 11.66 -8.58 -7.83
N CYS A 321 10.67 -8.27 -7.03
CA CYS A 321 10.79 -7.35 -5.89
C CYS A 321 10.06 -7.97 -4.70
N ALA A 322 10.79 -8.61 -3.80
CA ALA A 322 10.20 -9.21 -2.60
C ALA A 322 9.56 -8.14 -1.71
N HIS A 323 8.43 -8.46 -1.08
CA HIS A 323 7.84 -7.62 -0.04
C HIS A 323 8.70 -7.69 1.23
N TYR A 324 8.96 -6.53 1.85
CA TYR A 324 9.88 -6.38 2.99
C TYR A 324 9.64 -7.37 4.14
N PHE A 325 8.43 -7.39 4.71
CA PHE A 325 8.08 -8.32 5.79
C PHE A 325 7.63 -9.73 5.33
N LEU A 326 7.35 -9.92 4.04
CA LEU A 326 6.67 -11.10 3.51
C LEU A 326 7.42 -11.56 2.26
N PRO A 327 8.65 -12.07 2.38
CA PRO A 327 9.58 -12.24 1.26
C PRO A 327 9.12 -13.26 0.20
N SER A 328 8.13 -14.10 0.53
CA SER A 328 7.47 -15.00 -0.41
C SER A 328 6.54 -14.27 -1.38
N LEU A 329 6.05 -13.08 -1.01
CA LEU A 329 5.23 -12.21 -1.84
C LEU A 329 6.14 -11.36 -2.74
N ASP A 330 5.96 -11.50 -4.06
CA ASP A 330 6.67 -10.70 -5.06
C ASP A 330 5.76 -9.58 -5.59
N LEU A 331 6.20 -8.33 -5.41
CA LEU A 331 5.47 -7.12 -5.77
C LEU A 331 5.44 -6.86 -7.28
N LEU A 332 6.34 -7.47 -8.05
CA LEU A 332 6.33 -7.40 -9.51
C LEU A 332 5.58 -8.57 -10.16
N ARG A 333 5.04 -9.48 -9.36
CA ARG A 333 4.29 -10.63 -9.85
C ARG A 333 3.07 -10.17 -10.66
N SER A 334 2.82 -10.87 -11.76
CA SER A 334 1.69 -10.63 -12.68
C SER A 334 1.71 -9.27 -13.39
N LYS A 335 2.82 -8.51 -13.32
CA LYS A 335 2.99 -7.29 -14.12
C LYS A 335 3.46 -7.66 -15.53
N PRO A 336 2.97 -6.97 -16.59
CA PRO A 336 3.38 -7.28 -17.95
C PRO A 336 4.89 -7.07 -18.13
N VAL A 337 5.54 -8.03 -18.79
CA VAL A 337 7.00 -8.02 -18.99
C VAL A 337 7.46 -6.76 -19.72
N HIS A 338 6.74 -6.34 -20.77
CA HIS A 338 7.07 -5.14 -21.53
C HIS A 338 7.02 -3.87 -20.65
N SER A 339 6.07 -3.78 -19.72
CA SER A 339 5.97 -2.64 -18.80
C SER A 339 7.13 -2.63 -17.80
N ILE A 340 7.57 -3.81 -17.32
CA ILE A 340 8.74 -3.96 -16.44
C ILE A 340 10.02 -3.50 -17.16
N GLU A 341 10.23 -3.95 -18.40
CA GLU A 341 11.41 -3.59 -19.20
C GLU A 341 11.44 -2.10 -19.51
N HIS A 342 10.30 -1.51 -19.87
CA HIS A 342 10.20 -0.07 -20.07
C HIS A 342 10.50 0.72 -18.79
N SER A 343 9.94 0.30 -17.64
CA SER A 343 10.28 0.90 -16.35
C SER A 343 11.76 0.77 -15.99
N ALA A 344 12.42 -0.35 -16.34
CA ALA A 344 13.85 -0.52 -16.10
C ALA A 344 14.69 0.50 -16.88
N GLN A 345 14.31 0.77 -18.14
CA GLN A 345 14.95 1.78 -18.97
C GLN A 345 14.78 3.19 -18.40
N LEU A 346 13.55 3.56 -17.99
CA LEU A 346 13.27 4.86 -17.39
C LEU A 346 14.01 5.04 -16.06
N ALA A 347 13.99 4.03 -15.18
CA ALA A 347 14.70 4.06 -13.91
C ALA A 347 16.23 4.18 -14.11
N TRP A 348 16.78 3.44 -15.08
CA TRP A 348 18.20 3.52 -15.44
C TRP A 348 18.58 4.90 -15.99
N HIS A 349 17.76 5.46 -16.89
CA HIS A 349 18.01 6.79 -17.44
C HIS A 349 18.01 7.85 -16.33
N LEU A 350 17.03 7.79 -15.42
CA LEU A 350 16.93 8.70 -14.29
C LEU A 350 18.14 8.61 -13.36
N VAL A 351 18.50 7.40 -12.90
CA VAL A 351 19.63 7.24 -11.97
C VAL A 351 20.95 7.61 -12.62
N ARG A 352 21.14 7.28 -13.90
CA ARG A 352 22.32 7.69 -14.66
C ARG A 352 22.44 9.21 -14.75
N LYS A 353 21.34 9.92 -14.99
CA LYS A 353 21.35 11.39 -14.99
C LYS A 353 21.75 11.95 -13.62
N LEU A 354 21.16 11.43 -12.54
CA LEU A 354 21.51 11.82 -11.16
C LEU A 354 22.98 11.54 -10.79
N MET A 355 23.57 10.48 -11.37
CA MET A 355 24.97 10.12 -11.11
C MET A 355 25.97 10.98 -11.90
N ILE A 356 25.61 11.41 -13.11
CA ILE A 356 26.54 12.11 -14.03
C ILE A 356 26.44 13.63 -13.90
N ASP A 357 25.24 14.17 -13.71
CA ASP A 357 25.00 15.60 -13.64
C ASP A 357 24.74 16.03 -12.17
N PRO A 358 25.68 16.76 -11.53
CA PRO A 358 25.52 17.21 -10.15
C PRO A 358 24.36 18.21 -9.98
N ASN A 359 23.85 18.79 -11.08
CA ASN A 359 22.71 19.70 -11.10
C ASN A 359 21.44 19.02 -11.65
N ALA A 360 21.43 17.69 -11.83
CA ALA A 360 20.31 16.97 -12.45
C ALA A 360 18.96 17.33 -11.85
N LEU A 361 18.89 17.44 -10.52
CA LEU A 361 17.66 17.76 -9.77
C LEU A 361 17.08 19.15 -10.08
N GLN A 362 17.84 20.10 -10.61
CA GLN A 362 17.29 21.41 -11.03
C GLN A 362 16.37 21.27 -12.24
N THR A 363 16.66 20.29 -13.09
CA THR A 363 15.99 20.09 -14.38
C THR A 363 14.98 18.94 -14.37
N LEU A 364 14.86 18.24 -13.23
CA LEU A 364 13.93 17.12 -13.03
C LEU A 364 12.60 17.56 -12.41
#